data_AF-A0A401TRM3-F1
#
_entry.id   AF-A0A401TRM3-F1
#
_cell.length_a   1.000
_cell.length_b   1.000
_cell.length_c   1.000
_cell.angle_alpha   90.00
_cell.angle_beta   90.00
_cell.angle_gamma   90.00
#
_symmetry.space_group_name_H-M   'P 1'
#
loop_
_entity.id
_entity.type
_entity.pdbx_description
1 polymer ?
#
loop_
_entity_poly.entity_id
_entity_poly.type
_entity_poly.pdbx_seq_one_letter_code
_entity_poly.pdbx_strand_id
1 'polypeptide(L)'
;MTTPTTASPPTRRHSLLLSFLLALFLLLGGGARLHAQTIAVMVNGEPITNFDIEQRAKLNALTGGKSPDRKAILDELIDEKLKIKEAKKFGVDPTANDIEQSYGGMAQRMRLNNDQLTKVLESKGIRPDTLKQRIRADMVWTSLVRGRFKESLQVGEKDVDTAVKGTGEAPDAEAFE
;
A
#
# COMPACT_ATOMS: atom_id res chain seq x y z
N MET A 1 59.99 3.06 -59.46
CA MET A 1 60.90 2.32 -58.55
C MET A 1 61.14 3.24 -57.36
N THR A 2 60.79 2.95 -56.12
CA THR A 2 60.55 1.68 -55.39
C THR A 2 59.75 1.97 -54.10
N THR A 3 58.83 1.09 -53.73
CA THR A 3 58.34 0.92 -52.34
C THR A 3 59.36 0.15 -51.50
N PRO A 4 59.44 0.37 -50.17
CA PRO A 4 59.00 -0.65 -49.18
C PRO A 4 58.27 0.00 -47.95
N THR A 5 57.21 -0.55 -47.32
CA THR A 5 57.03 -1.79 -46.50
C THR A 5 57.33 -1.63 -44.97
N THR A 6 56.42 -2.13 -44.11
CA THR A 6 56.55 -2.56 -42.66
C THR A 6 56.31 -1.49 -41.57
N ALA A 7 55.62 -1.65 -40.41
CA ALA A 7 54.89 -2.73 -39.69
C ALA A 7 53.93 -2.13 -38.61
N SER A 8 53.07 -2.98 -38.02
CA SER A 8 52.00 -2.74 -37.01
C SER A 8 52.49 -2.67 -35.52
N PRO A 9 51.65 -2.69 -34.45
CA PRO A 9 51.35 -1.59 -33.52
C PRO A 9 51.87 -1.78 -32.07
N PRO A 10 51.79 -0.78 -31.16
CA PRO A 10 51.99 -1.02 -29.73
C PRO A 10 50.70 -0.84 -28.91
N THR A 11 49.73 -1.75 -29.00
CA THR A 11 48.47 -1.68 -28.21
C THR A 11 48.50 -2.49 -26.89
N ARG A 12 49.62 -3.19 -26.60
CA ARG A 12 49.73 -4.12 -25.45
C ARG A 12 49.68 -3.45 -24.07
N ARG A 13 50.16 -2.20 -23.96
CA ARG A 13 50.19 -1.47 -22.67
C ARG A 13 48.82 -0.92 -22.28
N HIS A 14 48.03 -0.49 -23.27
CA HIS A 14 46.68 0.01 -23.05
C HIS A 14 45.70 -1.11 -22.70
N SER A 15 45.89 -2.31 -23.27
CA SER A 15 45.06 -3.49 -22.94
C SER A 15 45.25 -3.94 -21.47
N LEU A 16 46.47 -3.90 -20.94
CA LEU A 16 46.75 -4.22 -19.53
C LEU A 16 46.18 -3.17 -18.56
N LEU A 17 46.26 -1.88 -18.91
CA LEU A 17 45.70 -0.79 -18.11
C LEU A 17 44.16 -0.82 -18.07
N LEU A 18 43.52 -1.13 -19.21
CA LEU A 18 42.05 -1.23 -19.29
C LEU A 18 41.53 -2.41 -18.46
N SER A 19 42.25 -3.53 -18.47
CA SER A 19 41.93 -4.74 -17.68
C SER A 19 42.02 -4.47 -16.17
N PHE A 20 43.03 -3.70 -15.75
CA PHE A 20 43.22 -3.33 -14.35
C PHE A 20 42.13 -2.38 -13.86
N LEU A 21 41.70 -1.44 -14.70
CA LEU A 21 40.62 -0.50 -14.39
C LEU A 21 39.26 -1.19 -14.30
N LEU A 22 38.99 -2.18 -15.14
CA LEU A 22 37.76 -2.99 -15.09
C LEU A 22 37.72 -3.89 -13.84
N ALA A 23 38.86 -4.50 -13.47
CA ALA A 23 38.97 -5.29 -12.25
C ALA A 23 38.77 -4.43 -10.98
N LEU A 24 39.33 -3.22 -10.96
CA LEU A 24 39.14 -2.27 -9.86
C LEU A 24 37.68 -1.80 -9.75
N PHE A 25 36.99 -1.62 -10.88
CA PHE A 25 35.56 -1.26 -10.89
C PHE A 25 34.67 -2.37 -10.32
N LEU A 26 34.97 -3.65 -10.59
CA LEU A 26 34.25 -4.77 -9.98
C LEU A 26 34.52 -4.91 -8.47
N LEU A 27 35.75 -4.65 -8.01
CA LEU A 27 36.09 -4.72 -6.58
C LEU A 27 35.52 -3.54 -5.76
N LEU A 28 35.27 -2.38 -6.38
CA LEU A 28 34.56 -1.26 -5.74
C LEU A 28 33.03 -1.34 -5.88
N GLY A 29 32.51 -2.32 -6.63
CA GLY A 29 31.08 -2.63 -6.72
C GLY A 29 30.58 -3.19 -5.39
N GLY A 30 30.33 -2.30 -4.42
CA GLY A 30 29.76 -2.65 -3.13
C GLY A 30 28.49 -3.47 -3.32
N GLY A 31 28.55 -4.74 -2.89
CA GLY A 31 27.40 -5.63 -2.96
C GLY A 31 26.22 -4.98 -2.25
N ALA A 32 25.18 -4.64 -3.02
CA ALA A 32 23.92 -4.22 -2.43
C ALA A 32 23.47 -5.32 -1.48
N ARG A 33 23.50 -5.03 -0.17
CA ARG A 33 22.95 -5.96 0.82
C ARG A 33 21.45 -5.99 0.58
N LEU A 34 20.99 -7.01 -0.12
CA LEU A 34 19.58 -7.36 -0.15
C LEU A 34 19.20 -7.72 1.29
N HIS A 35 18.55 -6.78 1.99
CA HIS A 35 17.93 -7.08 3.27
C HIS A 35 16.86 -8.14 3.03
N ALA A 36 17.15 -9.39 3.38
CA ALA A 36 16.16 -10.44 3.40
C ALA A 36 14.97 -9.97 4.26
N GLN A 37 13.79 -9.85 3.67
CA GLN A 37 12.59 -9.46 4.39
C GLN A 37 12.26 -10.58 5.38
N THR A 38 12.51 -10.33 6.66
CA THR A 38 12.17 -11.27 7.73
C THR A 38 10.65 -11.34 7.86
N ILE A 39 10.10 -12.55 7.76
CA ILE A 39 8.69 -12.83 7.97
C ILE A 39 8.39 -12.66 9.46
N ALA A 40 7.39 -11.83 9.76
CA ALA A 40 6.90 -11.64 11.12
C ALA A 40 5.84 -12.68 11.47
N VAL A 41 4.86 -12.89 10.59
CA VAL A 41 3.75 -13.84 10.77
C VAL A 41 3.31 -14.41 9.42
N MET A 42 2.83 -15.65 9.40
CA MET A 42 2.13 -16.25 8.26
C MET A 42 0.63 -16.21 8.51
N VAL A 43 -0.13 -15.61 7.60
CA VAL A 43 -1.59 -15.58 7.64
C VAL A 43 -2.09 -16.41 6.48
N ASN A 44 -2.56 -17.63 6.77
CA ASN A 44 -3.32 -18.39 5.79
C ASN A 44 -2.53 -18.70 4.48
N GLY A 45 -1.21 -18.79 4.57
CA GLY A 45 -0.27 -18.98 3.45
C GLY A 45 0.39 -17.69 2.94
N GLU A 46 -0.08 -16.52 3.35
CA GLU A 46 0.51 -15.23 2.98
C GLU A 46 1.42 -14.68 4.08
N PRO A 47 2.67 -14.31 3.77
CA PRO A 47 3.57 -13.71 4.77
C PRO A 47 3.18 -12.25 5.04
N ILE A 48 3.30 -11.86 6.30
CA ILE A 48 3.44 -10.47 6.73
C ILE A 48 4.88 -10.28 7.17
N THR A 49 5.58 -9.35 6.54
CA THR A 49 7.01 -9.10 6.79
C THR A 49 7.21 -7.94 7.78
N ASN A 50 8.41 -7.83 8.34
CA ASN A 50 8.79 -6.66 9.13
C ASN A 50 8.74 -5.35 8.32
N PHE A 51 8.97 -5.44 7.01
CA PHE A 51 8.86 -4.29 6.12
C PHE A 51 7.41 -3.81 5.99
N ASP A 52 6.44 -4.73 5.89
CA ASP A 52 5.02 -4.37 5.83
C ASP A 52 4.57 -3.64 7.11
N ILE A 53 5.02 -4.13 8.28
CA ILE A 53 4.77 -3.50 9.58
C ILE A 53 5.36 -2.09 9.61
N GLU A 54 6.60 -1.90 9.14
CA GLU A 54 7.24 -0.59 9.08
C GLU A 54 6.50 0.37 8.13
N GLN A 55 6.11 -0.09 6.95
CA GLN A 55 5.36 0.71 5.99
C GLN A 55 3.98 1.11 6.53
N ARG A 56 3.29 0.19 7.22
CA ARG A 56 2.04 0.51 7.90
C ARG A 56 2.23 1.53 9.03
N ALA A 57 3.27 1.37 9.84
CA ALA A 57 3.59 2.33 10.90
C ALA A 57 3.76 3.76 10.36
N LYS A 58 4.54 3.90 9.27
CA LYS A 58 4.75 5.18 8.59
C LYS A 58 3.45 5.73 8.01
N LEU A 59 2.64 4.90 7.36
CA LEU A 59 1.36 5.31 6.79
C LEU A 59 0.40 5.82 7.88
N ASN A 60 0.25 5.10 8.99
CA ASN A 60 -0.61 5.49 10.10
C ASN A 60 -0.14 6.80 10.76
N ALA A 61 1.18 7.05 10.80
CA ALA A 61 1.72 8.31 11.30
C ALA A 61 1.36 9.52 10.43
N LEU A 62 1.04 9.34 9.15
CA LEU A 62 0.58 10.45 8.29
C LEU A 62 -0.83 10.95 8.66
N THR A 63 -1.64 10.11 9.31
CA THR A 63 -3.04 10.43 9.63
C THR A 63 -3.19 11.25 10.91
N GLY A 64 -2.08 11.73 11.49
CA GLY A 64 -2.07 12.70 12.61
C GLY A 64 -2.39 12.12 14.00
N GLY A 65 -2.63 10.82 14.10
CA GLY A 65 -2.87 10.13 15.37
C GLY A 65 -1.58 9.62 16.04
N LYS A 66 -1.69 9.22 17.31
CA LYS A 66 -0.64 8.43 17.97
C LYS A 66 -0.39 7.18 17.14
N SER A 67 0.86 6.95 16.73
CA SER A 67 1.22 5.74 15.98
C SER A 67 0.83 4.51 16.83
N PRO A 68 0.03 3.57 16.28
CA PRO A 68 -0.37 2.40 17.04
C PRO A 68 0.87 1.59 17.45
N ASP A 69 0.74 0.81 18.52
CA ASP A 69 1.81 -0.08 18.88
C ASP A 69 2.01 -1.15 17.79
N ARG A 70 3.16 -1.82 17.84
CA ARG A 70 3.52 -2.84 16.85
C ARG A 70 2.47 -3.96 16.77
N LYS A 71 1.85 -4.30 17.90
CA LYS A 71 0.83 -5.34 17.97
C LYS A 71 -0.43 -4.92 17.22
N ALA A 72 -0.95 -3.71 17.45
CA ALA A 72 -2.11 -3.19 16.74
C ALA A 72 -1.87 -3.12 15.23
N ILE A 73 -0.68 -2.69 14.80
CA ILE A 73 -0.31 -2.69 13.38
C ILE A 73 -0.32 -4.11 12.79
N LEU A 74 0.23 -5.08 13.53
CA LEU A 74 0.23 -6.47 13.10
C LEU A 74 -1.21 -7.03 13.00
N ASP A 75 -2.05 -6.73 14.00
CA ASP A 75 -3.46 -7.13 14.01
C ASP A 75 -4.22 -6.50 12.82
N GLU A 76 -3.99 -5.21 12.51
CA GLU A 76 -4.53 -4.55 11.30
C GLU A 76 -4.13 -5.28 10.01
N LEU A 77 -2.84 -5.61 9.86
CA LEU A 77 -2.33 -6.31 8.68
C LEU A 77 -2.90 -7.72 8.56
N ILE A 78 -3.05 -8.44 9.68
CA ILE A 78 -3.70 -9.75 9.71
C ILE A 78 -5.15 -9.63 9.25
N ASP A 79 -5.90 -8.68 9.81
CA ASP A 79 -7.31 -8.46 9.46
C ASP A 79 -7.49 -8.13 7.98
N GLU A 80 -6.63 -7.31 7.41
CA GLU A 80 -6.69 -6.99 5.98
C GLU A 80 -6.47 -8.22 5.09
N LYS A 81 -5.50 -9.07 5.45
CA LYS A 81 -5.26 -10.33 4.74
C LYS A 81 -6.47 -11.26 4.84
N LEU A 82 -7.08 -11.35 6.02
CA LEU A 82 -8.28 -12.16 6.22
C LEU A 82 -9.47 -11.61 5.44
N LYS A 83 -9.71 -10.29 5.47
CA LYS A 83 -10.79 -9.63 4.71
C LYS A 83 -10.68 -9.91 3.22
N ILE A 84 -9.49 -9.73 2.64
CA ILE A 84 -9.26 -9.98 1.21
C ILE A 84 -9.45 -11.45 0.86
N LYS A 85 -8.90 -12.36 1.67
CA LYS A 85 -9.03 -13.80 1.44
C LYS A 85 -10.49 -14.25 1.52
N GLU A 86 -11.23 -13.77 2.50
CA GLU A 86 -12.64 -14.14 2.68
C GLU A 86 -13.50 -13.55 1.55
N ALA A 87 -13.27 -12.29 1.18
CA ALA A 87 -13.97 -11.63 0.08
C ALA A 87 -13.87 -12.37 -1.25
N LYS A 88 -12.67 -12.90 -1.54
CA LYS A 88 -12.44 -13.70 -2.74
C LYS A 88 -13.30 -14.96 -2.80
N LYS A 89 -13.62 -15.59 -1.66
CA LYS A 89 -14.53 -16.75 -1.61
C LYS A 89 -15.95 -16.39 -2.01
N PHE A 90 -16.36 -15.14 -1.83
CA PHE A 90 -17.66 -14.62 -2.21
C PHE A 90 -17.64 -13.89 -3.57
N GLY A 91 -16.56 -14.02 -4.35
CA GLY A 91 -16.42 -13.39 -5.66
C GLY A 91 -16.20 -11.87 -5.62
N VAL A 92 -15.85 -11.31 -4.46
CA VAL A 92 -15.55 -9.88 -4.30
C VAL A 92 -14.05 -9.67 -4.48
N ASP A 93 -13.64 -9.24 -5.66
CA ASP A 93 -12.24 -8.95 -6.01
C ASP A 93 -12.12 -7.65 -6.84
N PRO A 94 -11.81 -6.51 -6.21
CA PRO A 94 -11.65 -5.23 -6.90
C PRO A 94 -10.53 -5.27 -7.94
N THR A 95 -10.82 -4.77 -9.13
CA THR A 95 -9.84 -4.67 -10.20
C THR A 95 -8.77 -3.62 -9.88
N ALA A 96 -7.65 -3.65 -10.60
CA ALA A 96 -6.63 -2.60 -10.48
C ALA A 96 -7.22 -1.21 -10.74
N ASN A 97 -8.12 -1.08 -11.71
CA ASN A 97 -8.78 0.19 -12.03
C ASN A 97 -9.67 0.69 -10.88
N ASP A 98 -10.41 -0.21 -10.23
CA ASP A 98 -11.25 0.17 -9.08
C ASP A 98 -10.40 0.73 -7.93
N ILE A 99 -9.22 0.13 -7.70
CA ILE A 99 -8.26 0.56 -6.69
C ILE A 99 -7.64 1.91 -7.08
N GLU A 100 -7.27 2.12 -8.34
CA GLU A 100 -6.74 3.41 -8.81
C GLU A 100 -7.78 4.53 -8.72
N GLN A 101 -9.05 4.24 -9.02
CA GLN A 101 -10.15 5.19 -8.87
C GLN A 101 -10.35 5.58 -7.40
N SER A 102 -10.34 4.61 -6.49
CA SER A 102 -10.46 4.86 -5.05
C SER A 102 -9.24 5.61 -4.49
N TYR A 103 -8.04 5.28 -4.97
CA TYR A 103 -6.80 6.01 -4.67
C TYR A 103 -6.89 7.47 -5.13
N GLY A 104 -7.40 7.71 -6.34
CA GLY A 104 -7.62 9.07 -6.84
C GLY A 104 -8.70 9.83 -6.06
N GLY A 105 -9.78 9.15 -5.66
CA GLY A 105 -10.79 9.75 -4.77
C GLY A 105 -10.21 10.14 -3.41
N MET A 106 -9.25 9.37 -2.88
CA MET A 106 -8.53 9.75 -1.66
C MET A 106 -7.60 10.94 -1.89
N ALA A 107 -6.85 10.95 -2.99
CA ALA A 107 -6.00 12.09 -3.36
C ALA A 107 -6.82 13.38 -3.44
N GLN A 108 -7.99 13.33 -4.10
CA GLN A 108 -8.90 14.47 -4.23
C GLN A 108 -9.38 14.99 -2.86
N ARG A 109 -9.73 14.11 -1.91
CA ARG A 109 -10.09 14.53 -0.54
C ARG A 109 -8.95 15.27 0.17
N MET A 110 -7.71 14.92 -0.16
CA MET A 110 -6.51 15.59 0.34
C MET A 110 -6.12 16.83 -0.49
N ARG A 111 -6.94 17.23 -1.48
CA ARG A 111 -6.66 18.31 -2.44
C ARG A 111 -5.41 18.05 -3.28
N LEU A 112 -5.15 16.78 -3.59
CA LEU A 112 -4.04 16.30 -4.42
C LEU A 112 -4.58 15.56 -5.65
N ASN A 113 -3.76 15.43 -6.68
CA ASN A 113 -3.94 14.41 -7.73
C ASN A 113 -3.15 13.13 -7.40
N ASN A 114 -3.32 12.08 -8.21
CA ASN A 114 -2.70 10.77 -7.98
C ASN A 114 -1.17 10.85 -7.87
N ASP A 115 -0.52 11.58 -8.80
CA ASP A 115 0.93 11.71 -8.84
C ASP A 115 1.46 12.50 -7.63
N GLN A 116 0.73 13.53 -7.20
CA GLN A 116 1.05 14.30 -6.02
C GLN A 116 0.94 13.46 -4.75
N LEU A 117 -0.13 12.67 -4.60
CA LEU A 117 -0.27 11.75 -3.46
C LEU A 117 0.87 10.72 -3.44
N THR A 118 1.21 10.16 -4.60
CA THR A 118 2.34 9.23 -4.74
C THR A 118 3.64 9.87 -4.28
N LYS A 119 3.95 11.09 -4.76
CA LYS A 119 5.14 11.84 -4.33
C LYS A 119 5.14 12.14 -2.83
N VAL A 120 3.99 12.47 -2.24
CA VAL A 120 3.86 12.69 -0.79
C VAL A 120 4.22 11.41 -0.02
N LEU A 121 3.66 10.25 -0.41
CA LEU A 121 3.97 8.97 0.22
C LEU A 121 5.45 8.61 0.09
N GLU A 122 6.00 8.74 -1.11
CA GLU A 122 7.41 8.44 -1.41
C GLU A 122 8.36 9.37 -0.64
N SER A 123 8.04 10.66 -0.54
CA SER A 123 8.82 11.64 0.25
C SER A 123 8.88 11.28 1.75
N LYS A 124 7.93 10.47 2.22
CA LYS A 124 7.85 9.96 3.59
C LYS A 124 8.38 8.52 3.71
N GLY A 125 8.95 7.97 2.63
CA GLY A 125 9.48 6.61 2.58
C GLY A 125 8.39 5.54 2.68
N ILE A 126 7.18 5.83 2.20
CA ILE A 126 6.04 4.90 2.14
C ILE A 126 5.83 4.49 0.69
N ARG A 127 5.83 3.19 0.41
CA ARG A 127 5.43 2.68 -0.89
C ARG A 127 3.95 2.97 -1.16
N PRO A 128 3.57 3.52 -2.32
CA PRO A 128 2.16 3.75 -2.69
C PRO A 128 1.29 2.49 -2.58
N ASP A 129 1.88 1.33 -2.88
CA ASP A 129 1.22 0.03 -2.75
C ASP A 129 0.70 -0.24 -1.32
N THR A 130 1.35 0.29 -0.28
CA THR A 130 0.91 0.15 1.11
C THR A 130 -0.49 0.73 1.29
N LEU A 131 -0.74 1.92 0.72
CA LEU A 131 -2.04 2.57 0.78
C LEU A 131 -3.04 1.87 -0.15
N LYS A 132 -2.61 1.45 -1.33
CA LYS A 132 -3.47 0.72 -2.28
C LYS A 132 -3.96 -0.62 -1.71
N GLN A 133 -3.12 -1.36 -0.97
CA GLN A 133 -3.54 -2.59 -0.29
C GLN A 133 -4.57 -2.31 0.81
N ARG A 134 -4.38 -1.25 1.61
CA ARG A 134 -5.37 -0.83 2.60
C ARG A 134 -6.71 -0.48 1.93
N ILE A 135 -6.67 0.31 0.86
CA ILE A 135 -7.85 0.66 0.06
C ILE A 135 -8.57 -0.60 -0.44
N ARG A 136 -7.83 -1.57 -0.99
CA ARG A 136 -8.39 -2.86 -1.42
C ARG A 136 -9.11 -3.55 -0.27
N ALA A 137 -8.48 -3.65 0.91
CA ALA A 137 -9.08 -4.28 2.09
C ALA A 137 -10.37 -3.57 2.54
N ASP A 138 -10.41 -2.23 2.50
CA ASP A 138 -11.60 -1.45 2.84
C ASP A 138 -12.73 -1.64 1.81
N MET A 139 -12.38 -1.71 0.53
CA MET A 139 -13.33 -1.94 -0.56
C MET A 139 -13.98 -3.33 -0.48
N VAL A 140 -13.17 -4.38 -0.29
CA VAL A 140 -13.71 -5.74 -0.16
C VAL A 140 -14.59 -5.89 1.08
N TRP A 141 -14.20 -5.26 2.19
CA TRP A 141 -14.98 -5.31 3.42
C TRP A 141 -16.32 -4.60 3.27
N THR A 142 -16.32 -3.40 2.69
CA THR A 142 -17.55 -2.63 2.44
C THR A 142 -18.51 -3.40 1.53
N SER A 143 -17.99 -4.01 0.47
CA SER A 143 -18.76 -4.83 -0.46
C SER A 143 -19.31 -6.09 0.20
N LEU A 144 -18.52 -6.77 1.03
CA LEU A 144 -18.96 -7.94 1.80
C LEU A 144 -20.07 -7.60 2.78
N VAL A 145 -19.90 -6.53 3.58
CA VAL A 145 -20.91 -6.11 4.56
C VAL A 145 -22.20 -5.73 3.85
N ARG A 146 -22.11 -4.93 2.78
CA ARG A 146 -23.28 -4.53 2.01
C ARG A 146 -23.96 -5.72 1.33
N GLY A 147 -23.21 -6.67 0.80
CA GLY A 147 -23.76 -7.85 0.14
C GLY A 147 -24.44 -8.82 1.10
N ARG A 148 -23.78 -9.11 2.24
CA ARG A 148 -24.25 -10.12 3.21
C ARG A 148 -25.36 -9.62 4.14
N PHE A 149 -25.32 -8.34 4.51
CA PHE A 149 -26.25 -7.77 5.50
C PHE A 149 -27.33 -6.87 4.87
N LYS A 150 -27.46 -6.84 3.53
CA LYS A 150 -28.50 -6.06 2.82
C LYS A 150 -29.91 -6.38 3.33
N GLU A 151 -30.18 -7.65 3.59
CA GLU A 151 -31.50 -8.12 4.03
C GLU A 151 -31.69 -7.99 5.54
N SER A 152 -30.64 -8.14 6.35
CA SER A 152 -30.70 -8.06 7.81
C SER A 152 -30.68 -6.63 8.37
N LEU A 153 -30.33 -5.63 7.55
CA LEU A 153 -30.28 -4.21 7.93
C LEU A 153 -31.54 -3.43 7.53
N GLN A 154 -32.60 -4.11 7.08
CA GLN A 154 -33.90 -3.46 6.91
C GLN A 154 -34.46 -3.14 8.29
N VAL A 155 -34.26 -1.90 8.74
CA VAL A 155 -34.84 -1.39 9.98
C VAL A 155 -36.35 -1.29 9.80
N GLY A 156 -37.12 -2.05 10.58
CA GLY A 156 -38.58 -1.98 10.53
C GLY A 156 -39.09 -0.69 11.17
N GLU A 157 -40.23 -0.17 10.73
CA GLU A 157 -40.87 1.02 11.34
C GLU A 157 -41.07 0.86 12.85
N LYS A 158 -41.29 -0.38 13.34
CA LYS A 158 -41.37 -0.67 14.79
C LYS A 158 -40.04 -0.41 15.53
N ASP A 159 -38.90 -0.69 14.92
CA ASP A 159 -37.59 -0.44 15.53
C ASP A 159 -37.28 1.06 15.54
N VAL A 160 -37.72 1.79 14.50
CA VAL A 160 -37.65 3.26 14.44
C VAL A 160 -38.53 3.88 15.52
N ASP A 161 -39.80 3.46 15.62
CA ASP A 161 -40.73 3.95 16.64
C ASP A 161 -40.24 3.69 18.07
N THR A 162 -39.59 2.53 18.29
CA THR A 162 -39.02 2.18 19.59
C THR A 162 -37.78 3.02 19.91
N ALA A 163 -36.93 3.28 18.91
CA ALA A 163 -35.77 4.17 19.07
C ALA A 163 -36.20 5.62 19.35
N VAL A 164 -37.17 6.16 18.60
CA VAL A 164 -37.71 7.51 18.78
C VAL A 164 -38.38 7.69 20.14
N LYS A 165 -39.12 6.69 20.62
CA LYS A 165 -39.73 6.71 21.96
C LYS A 165 -38.69 6.53 23.09
N GLY A 166 -37.56 5.88 22.81
CA GLY A 166 -36.46 5.67 23.75
C GLY A 166 -35.54 6.87 23.90
N THR A 167 -35.38 7.68 22.85
CA THR A 167 -34.79 9.02 22.91
C THR A 167 -35.86 10.03 23.35
N GLY A 168 -36.22 9.98 24.63
CA GLY A 168 -37.13 10.94 25.25
C GLY A 168 -36.53 12.34 25.37
N GLU A 169 -36.29 13.01 24.25
CA GLU A 169 -36.15 14.46 24.16
C GLU A 169 -36.99 14.90 22.96
N ALA A 170 -38.13 15.52 23.27
CA ALA A 170 -39.08 16.01 22.28
C ALA A 170 -38.40 17.09 21.42
N PRO A 171 -38.48 17.03 20.09
CA PRO A 171 -38.26 18.24 19.31
C PRO A 171 -39.45 19.15 19.57
N ASP A 172 -39.20 20.27 20.23
CA ASP A 172 -40.14 21.38 20.32
C ASP A 172 -40.53 21.80 18.91
N ALA A 173 -41.64 21.26 18.44
CA ALA A 173 -42.35 21.73 17.27
C ALA A 173 -43.09 23.00 17.66
N GLU A 174 -42.35 24.09 17.89
CA GLU A 174 -42.93 25.42 17.98
C GLU A 174 -42.61 26.23 16.72
N ALA A 175 -43.71 26.53 16.01
CA ALA A 175 -43.96 27.76 15.27
C ALA A 175 -43.07 28.07 14.04
N PHE A 176 -43.59 27.68 12.88
CA PHE A 176 -43.58 28.57 11.71
C PHE A 176 -45.04 28.82 11.31
N GLU A 177 -45.63 29.89 11.84
CA GLU A 177 -46.60 30.70 11.10
C GLU A 177 -45.86 31.85 10.39
#